data_AF-A0A6I9ML25-F1
#
_entry.id   AF-A0A6I9ML25-F1
#
_cell.length_a   1.000
_cell.length_b   1.000
_cell.length_c   1.000
_cell.angle_alpha   90.00
_cell.angle_beta   90.00
_cell.angle_gamma   90.00
#
_symmetry.space_group_name_H-M   'P 1'
#
loop_
_entity.id
_entity.type
_entity.pdbx_description
1 polymer ?
#
loop_
_entity_poly.entity_id
_entity_poly.type
_entity_poly.pdbx_seq_one_letter_code
_entity_poly.pdbx_strand_id
1 'polypeptide(L)'
;SHCPPPLLPAAVPNCSFDLVTNGGISIILRFERAPFITQEHTLWLPWDRFFVMETIIMRHEENEIPSCDLSNFARPNPVVSPSPLTSFASSCAEKGPIVPEIQALQEEITIAGCKMRLSYLSSRTPGYKSVLRISLTHPTIPFNLMKVHLMVAVEGRLFRKWFAAAPDLSYYFIWDKTDVYNQKVFGLSEAF
;
A
#
# COMPACT_ATOMS: atom_id res chain seq x y z
N SER A 1 -0.34 -12.53 -43.61
CA SER A 1 0.41 -11.78 -42.59
C SER A 1 -0.57 -11.05 -41.69
N HIS A 2 -1.15 -11.77 -40.73
CA HIS A 2 -2.00 -11.21 -39.69
C HIS A 2 -1.57 -11.88 -38.39
N CYS A 3 -0.73 -11.20 -37.62
CA CYS A 3 -0.61 -11.51 -36.20
C CYS A 3 -1.88 -10.97 -35.53
N PRO A 4 -2.63 -11.77 -34.76
CA PRO A 4 -3.67 -11.22 -33.92
C PRO A 4 -3.03 -10.37 -32.83
N PRO A 5 -3.63 -9.23 -32.44
CA PRO A 5 -3.19 -8.49 -31.27
C PRO A 5 -3.36 -9.38 -30.01
N PRO A 6 -2.49 -9.21 -28.99
CA PRO A 6 -2.64 -9.94 -27.74
C PRO A 6 -3.99 -9.58 -27.10
N LEU A 7 -4.76 -10.63 -26.78
CA LEU A 7 -6.04 -10.54 -26.09
C LEU A 7 -5.81 -9.86 -24.72
N LEU A 8 -6.22 -8.60 -24.60
CA LEU A 8 -6.37 -7.95 -23.30
C LEU A 8 -7.48 -8.69 -22.53
N PRO A 9 -7.27 -9.04 -21.25
CA PRO A 9 -8.30 -9.66 -20.45
C PRO A 9 -9.47 -8.68 -20.27
N ALA A 10 -10.69 -9.16 -20.55
CA ALA A 10 -11.92 -8.43 -20.31
C ALA A 10 -12.04 -8.08 -18.82
N ALA A 11 -12.51 -6.87 -18.51
CA ALA A 11 -12.73 -6.43 -17.14
C ALA A 11 -13.64 -7.42 -16.39
N VAL A 12 -13.16 -7.90 -15.24
CA VAL A 12 -13.86 -8.82 -14.34
C VAL A 12 -15.11 -8.10 -13.76
N PRO A 13 -16.17 -8.80 -13.28
CA PRO A 13 -17.35 -8.19 -12.65
C PRO A 13 -17.12 -7.05 -11.64
N ASN A 14 -15.92 -6.94 -11.07
CA ASN A 14 -15.51 -5.84 -10.17
C ASN A 14 -14.82 -4.65 -10.88
N CYS A 15 -14.87 -4.58 -12.21
CA CYS A 15 -14.18 -3.58 -13.05
C CYS A 15 -12.66 -3.48 -12.77
N SER A 16 -12.02 -4.60 -12.41
CA SER A 16 -10.57 -4.72 -12.29
C SER A 16 -9.97 -5.41 -13.52
N PHE A 17 -8.70 -5.13 -13.78
CA PHE A 17 -7.87 -5.81 -14.78
C PHE A 17 -6.51 -6.11 -14.13
N ASP A 18 -5.96 -7.29 -14.41
CA ASP A 18 -4.65 -7.72 -13.94
C ASP A 18 -3.81 -8.09 -15.17
N LEU A 19 -2.56 -7.61 -15.21
CA LEU A 19 -1.65 -7.81 -16.32
C LEU A 19 -0.27 -8.21 -15.81
N VAL A 20 0.40 -9.11 -16.52
CA VAL A 20 1.79 -9.50 -16.27
C VAL A 20 2.64 -8.97 -17.41
N THR A 21 3.74 -8.30 -17.07
CA THR A 21 4.65 -7.68 -18.03
C THR A 21 6.06 -7.58 -17.44
N ASN A 22 7.02 -7.26 -18.29
CA ASN A 22 8.40 -7.02 -17.85
C ASN A 22 8.49 -5.69 -17.09
N GLY A 23 9.26 -5.68 -16.00
CA GLY A 23 9.54 -4.47 -15.22
C GLY A 23 10.70 -3.65 -15.79
N GLY A 24 10.90 -2.45 -15.24
CA GLY A 24 11.99 -1.54 -15.63
C GLY A 24 11.80 -0.82 -16.96
N ILE A 25 10.61 -0.90 -17.53
CA ILE A 25 10.25 -0.31 -18.82
C ILE A 25 9.04 0.62 -18.65
N SER A 26 8.90 1.56 -19.58
CA SER A 26 7.65 2.28 -19.75
C SER A 26 6.71 1.49 -20.66
N ILE A 27 5.46 1.32 -20.26
CA ILE A 27 4.41 0.75 -21.10
C ILE A 27 3.32 1.78 -21.37
N ILE A 28 2.58 1.60 -22.46
CA ILE A 28 1.38 2.37 -22.76
C ILE A 28 0.19 1.41 -22.66
N LEU A 29 -0.77 1.73 -21.80
CA LEU A 29 -2.04 1.02 -21.70
C LEU A 29 -3.12 1.82 -22.43
N ARG A 30 -3.83 1.16 -23.33
CA ARG A 30 -4.96 1.72 -24.09
C ARG A 30 -6.27 1.14 -23.57
N PHE A 31 -7.17 2.00 -23.11
CA PHE A 31 -8.46 1.65 -22.56
C PHE A 31 -9.57 1.98 -23.56
N GLU A 32 -10.31 0.96 -23.98
CA GLU A 32 -11.42 1.09 -24.93
C GLU A 32 -12.69 0.45 -24.38
N ARG A 33 -13.77 1.22 -24.33
CA ARG A 33 -15.10 0.72 -23.98
C ARG A 33 -16.16 1.65 -24.54
N ALA A 34 -17.03 1.15 -25.42
CA ALA A 34 -18.21 1.91 -25.84
C ALA A 34 -19.16 2.14 -24.65
N PRO A 35 -19.79 3.32 -24.48
CA PRO A 35 -19.76 4.51 -25.35
C PRO A 35 -18.75 5.60 -24.89
N PHE A 36 -17.66 5.23 -24.23
CA PHE A 36 -16.66 6.17 -23.72
C PHE A 36 -15.54 6.47 -24.72
N ILE A 37 -14.89 7.62 -24.56
CA ILE A 37 -13.70 8.01 -25.33
C ILE A 37 -12.52 7.11 -24.94
N THR A 38 -11.77 6.64 -25.94
CA THR A 38 -10.54 5.87 -25.74
C THR A 38 -9.48 6.71 -25.01
N GLN A 39 -8.87 6.13 -23.97
CA GLN A 39 -7.82 6.78 -23.18
C GLN A 39 -6.51 5.98 -23.26
N GLU A 40 -5.38 6.67 -23.36
CA GLU A 40 -4.04 6.07 -23.33
C GLU A 40 -3.25 6.60 -22.13
N HIS A 41 -2.62 5.69 -21.39
CA HIS A 41 -1.85 6.00 -20.18
C HIS A 41 -0.45 5.40 -20.26
N THR A 42 0.57 6.24 -20.16
CA THR A 42 1.97 5.82 -20.07
C THR A 42 2.35 5.58 -18.62
N LEU A 43 2.83 4.39 -18.30
CA LEU A 43 3.20 3.97 -16.94
C LEU A 43 4.66 3.57 -16.91
N TRP A 44 5.36 3.94 -15.83
CA TRP A 44 6.72 3.48 -15.56
C TRP A 44 6.68 2.32 -14.57
N LEU A 45 7.02 1.12 -15.02
CA LEU A 45 6.88 -0.08 -14.19
C LEU A 45 8.16 -0.37 -13.42
N PRO A 46 8.08 -0.58 -12.10
CA PRO A 46 9.22 -0.99 -11.30
C PRO A 46 9.67 -2.42 -11.66
N TRP A 47 10.91 -2.76 -11.29
CA TRP A 47 11.41 -4.13 -11.38
C TRP A 47 10.76 -5.00 -10.31
N ASP A 48 10.33 -6.21 -10.69
CA ASP A 48 9.94 -7.32 -9.81
C ASP A 48 8.96 -6.96 -8.68
N ARG A 49 7.94 -6.15 -9.00
CA ARG A 49 7.00 -5.63 -8.01
C ARG A 49 5.58 -5.54 -8.55
N PHE A 50 4.62 -5.65 -7.64
CA PHE A 50 3.24 -5.28 -7.92
C PHE A 50 3.15 -3.77 -8.15
N PHE A 51 2.74 -3.38 -9.36
CA PHE A 51 2.43 -1.99 -9.69
C PHE A 51 0.92 -1.79 -9.66
N VAL A 52 0.46 -0.82 -8.88
CA VAL A 52 -0.97 -0.46 -8.86
C VAL A 52 -1.17 0.85 -9.60
N MET A 53 -1.87 0.79 -10.74
CA MET A 53 -2.25 1.98 -11.47
C MET A 53 -3.35 2.74 -10.75
N GLU A 54 -3.37 4.07 -10.91
CA GLU A 54 -4.51 4.87 -10.48
C GLU A 54 -5.81 4.47 -11.20
N THR A 55 -6.93 4.64 -10.50
CA THR A 55 -8.26 4.42 -11.10
C THR A 55 -8.46 5.31 -12.32
N ILE A 56 -8.72 4.68 -13.46
CA ILE A 56 -9.07 5.34 -14.70
C ILE A 56 -10.55 5.72 -14.68
N ILE A 57 -10.84 6.98 -14.99
CA ILE A 57 -12.21 7.50 -15.11
C ILE A 57 -12.49 7.74 -16.59
N MET A 58 -13.23 6.82 -17.21
CA MET A 58 -13.69 6.96 -18.58
C MET A 58 -14.83 7.97 -18.68
N ARG A 59 -14.83 8.79 -19.73
CA ARG A 59 -15.78 9.89 -19.94
C ARG A 59 -16.37 9.80 -21.36
N HIS A 60 -17.60 10.29 -21.51
CA HIS A 60 -18.26 10.38 -22.82
C HIS A 60 -17.80 11.59 -23.63
N GLU A 61 -17.35 12.64 -22.95
CA GLU A 61 -16.91 13.89 -23.54
C GLU A 61 -15.53 14.27 -22.97
N GLU A 62 -14.75 14.99 -23.77
CA GLU A 62 -13.48 15.55 -23.32
C GLU A 62 -13.77 16.63 -22.28
N ASN A 63 -13.06 16.58 -21.16
CA ASN A 63 -13.28 17.52 -20.07
C ASN A 63 -12.17 18.57 -20.13
N GLU A 64 -12.51 19.77 -20.56
CA GLU A 64 -11.62 20.92 -20.49
C GLU A 64 -11.55 21.40 -19.04
N ILE A 65 -10.79 20.69 -18.20
CA ILE A 65 -10.48 21.21 -16.87
C ILE A 65 -9.54 22.40 -17.09
N PRO A 66 -9.94 23.64 -16.77
CA PRO A 66 -9.08 24.78 -16.96
C PRO A 66 -7.82 24.61 -16.12
N SER A 67 -6.66 24.92 -16.72
CA SER A 67 -5.38 24.91 -16.01
C SER A 67 -5.46 25.90 -14.84
N CYS A 68 -5.36 25.37 -13.62
CA CYS A 68 -5.27 26.18 -12.42
C CYS A 68 -3.80 26.30 -12.04
N ASP A 69 -3.27 27.52 -11.90
CA ASP A 69 -1.92 27.72 -11.39
C ASP A 69 -1.89 27.46 -9.88
N LEU A 70 -1.11 26.46 -9.48
CA LEU A 70 -0.92 26.05 -8.08
C LEU A 70 0.46 26.46 -7.53
N SER A 71 1.17 27.37 -8.20
CA SER A 71 2.56 27.76 -7.92
C SER A 71 2.85 28.20 -6.47
N ASN A 72 1.85 28.70 -5.74
CA ASN A 72 2.00 29.20 -4.36
C ASN A 72 1.29 28.36 -3.28
N PHE A 73 0.77 27.18 -3.63
CA PHE A 73 0.11 26.33 -2.65
C PHE A 73 1.15 25.53 -1.85
N ALA A 74 0.92 25.42 -0.55
CA ALA A 74 1.73 24.57 0.31
C ALA A 74 1.65 23.11 -0.16
N ARG A 75 2.80 22.47 -0.34
CA ARG A 75 2.86 21.05 -0.70
C ARG A 75 2.62 20.19 0.54
N PRO A 76 1.91 19.06 0.41
CA PRO A 76 1.80 18.08 1.49
C PRO A 76 3.18 17.59 1.93
N ASN A 77 3.41 17.56 3.24
CA ASN A 77 4.63 17.02 3.84
C ASN A 77 4.27 16.00 4.94
N PRO A 78 3.82 14.80 4.57
CA PRO A 78 3.38 13.81 5.55
C PRO A 78 4.57 13.19 6.29
N VAL A 79 4.38 12.88 7.58
CA VAL A 79 5.35 12.09 8.36
C VAL A 79 4.86 10.67 8.48
N VAL A 80 5.62 9.72 7.93
CA VAL A 80 5.28 8.30 7.91
C VAL A 80 6.14 7.56 8.95
N SER A 81 5.50 6.76 9.80
CA SER A 81 6.15 6.03 10.88
C SER A 81 5.66 4.58 10.91
N PRO A 82 6.45 3.62 10.37
CA PRO A 82 6.11 2.20 10.41
C PRO A 82 6.31 1.64 11.82
N SER A 83 5.57 0.58 12.16
CA SER A 83 5.84 -0.21 13.35
C SER A 83 7.27 -0.79 13.32
N PRO A 84 7.93 -0.91 14.49
CA PRO A 84 9.29 -1.46 14.56
C PRO A 84 9.35 -2.89 14.04
N LEU A 85 10.44 -3.22 13.33
CA LEU A 85 10.67 -4.56 12.83
C LEU A 85 10.92 -5.53 14.00
N THR A 86 10.27 -6.68 13.94
CA THR A 86 10.35 -7.71 14.99
C THR A 86 11.74 -8.32 15.12
N SER A 87 12.57 -8.23 14.08
CA SER A 87 13.97 -8.70 14.07
C SER A 87 14.88 -7.93 15.02
N PHE A 88 14.51 -6.70 15.38
CA PHE A 88 15.29 -5.86 16.29
C PHE A 88 14.80 -5.94 17.74
N ALA A 89 13.78 -6.75 18.00
CA ALA A 89 13.26 -6.90 19.34
C ALA A 89 14.23 -7.74 20.19
N SER A 90 14.68 -7.19 21.31
CA SER A 90 15.59 -7.88 22.24
C SER A 90 14.82 -8.98 22.97
N SER A 91 15.26 -10.23 22.84
CA SER A 91 14.81 -11.31 23.72
C SER A 91 15.67 -11.29 24.98
N CYS A 92 15.08 -10.91 26.11
CA CYS A 92 15.74 -10.95 27.41
C CYS A 92 14.97 -11.90 28.31
N ALA A 93 15.46 -13.14 28.46
CA ALA A 93 14.82 -14.15 29.30
C ALA A 93 14.67 -13.71 30.77
N GLU A 94 15.53 -12.80 31.24
CA GLU A 94 15.46 -12.24 32.60
C GLU A 94 14.32 -11.23 32.80
N LYS A 95 13.79 -10.63 31.72
CA LYS A 95 12.73 -9.61 31.78
C LYS A 95 11.31 -10.19 31.63
N GLY A 96 11.18 -11.52 31.62
CA GLY A 96 9.90 -12.20 31.44
C GLY A 96 9.48 -12.34 29.97
N PRO A 97 8.27 -12.85 29.70
CA PRO A 97 7.85 -13.24 28.36
C PRO A 97 7.36 -12.07 27.50
N ILE A 98 7.28 -10.86 28.04
CA ILE A 98 6.74 -9.69 27.32
C ILE A 98 7.90 -8.97 26.62
N VAL A 99 7.68 -8.62 25.34
CA VAL A 99 8.61 -7.85 24.51
C VAL A 99 8.00 -6.47 24.23
N PRO A 100 8.26 -5.45 25.07
CA PRO A 100 7.51 -4.19 25.06
C PRO A 100 7.64 -3.39 23.77
N GLU A 101 8.82 -3.40 23.15
CA GLU A 101 9.15 -2.59 21.96
C GLU A 101 8.25 -2.93 20.77
N ILE A 102 7.87 -4.20 20.66
CA ILE A 102 6.99 -4.73 19.59
C ILE A 102 5.65 -5.19 20.13
N GLN A 103 5.35 -4.96 21.41
CA GLN A 103 4.12 -5.37 22.07
C GLN A 103 3.79 -6.86 21.81
N ALA A 104 4.81 -7.72 21.90
CA ALA A 104 4.68 -9.14 21.61
C ALA A 104 4.90 -10.00 22.85
N LEU A 105 4.43 -11.25 22.78
CA LEU A 105 4.62 -12.29 23.79
C LEU A 105 5.59 -13.33 23.23
N GLN A 106 6.66 -13.61 23.97
CA GLN A 106 7.62 -14.67 23.72
C GLN A 106 7.59 -15.68 24.86
N GLU A 107 7.25 -16.93 24.55
CA GLU A 107 7.26 -18.02 25.52
C GLU A 107 8.18 -19.15 25.06
N GLU A 108 8.89 -19.77 26.00
CA GLU A 108 9.86 -20.81 25.69
C GLU A 108 9.75 -21.98 26.66
N ILE A 109 9.64 -23.19 26.13
CA ILE A 109 9.51 -24.43 26.89
C ILE A 109 10.68 -25.35 26.54
N THR A 110 11.41 -25.81 27.55
CA THR A 110 12.52 -26.76 27.38
C THR A 110 12.00 -28.18 27.17
N ILE A 111 12.58 -28.92 26.22
CA ILE A 111 12.24 -30.32 25.97
C ILE A 111 13.14 -31.21 26.84
N ALA A 112 12.56 -32.00 27.73
CA ALA A 112 13.31 -32.89 28.61
C ALA A 112 14.17 -33.89 27.81
N GLY A 113 15.41 -34.10 28.24
CA GLY A 113 16.33 -35.04 27.60
C GLY A 113 17.08 -34.49 26.37
N CYS A 114 16.87 -33.23 25.97
CA CYS A 114 17.59 -32.59 24.87
C CYS A 114 17.91 -31.11 25.16
N LYS A 115 18.88 -30.54 24.42
CA LYS A 115 19.20 -29.09 24.49
C LYS A 115 18.27 -28.23 23.62
N MET A 116 17.13 -28.77 23.21
CA MET A 116 16.16 -28.09 22.36
C MET A 116 15.09 -27.38 23.19
N ARG A 117 14.56 -26.28 22.63
CA ARG A 117 13.50 -25.47 23.24
C ARG A 117 12.44 -25.19 22.20
N LEU A 118 11.18 -25.30 22.59
CA LEU A 118 10.04 -24.82 21.81
C LEU A 118 9.86 -23.33 22.10
N SER A 119 9.86 -22.49 21.07
CA SER A 119 9.72 -21.03 21.20
C SER A 119 8.47 -20.56 20.47
N TYR A 120 7.55 -19.96 21.21
CA TYR A 120 6.37 -19.27 20.69
C TYR A 120 6.64 -17.76 20.69
N LEU A 121 6.31 -17.09 19.59
CA LEU A 121 6.39 -15.64 19.47
C LEU A 121 5.12 -15.12 18.79
N SER A 122 4.34 -14.31 19.49
CA SER A 122 3.04 -13.84 19.00
C SER A 122 3.13 -13.03 17.71
N SER A 123 4.28 -12.39 17.44
CA SER A 123 4.52 -11.62 16.21
C SER A 123 4.57 -12.45 14.94
N ARG A 124 4.73 -13.78 15.06
CA ARG A 124 4.70 -14.75 13.96
C ARG A 124 3.29 -15.25 13.63
N THR A 125 2.27 -14.75 14.32
CA THR A 125 0.87 -15.14 14.08
C THR A 125 0.18 -14.22 13.04
N PRO A 126 -0.84 -14.70 12.33
CA PRO A 126 -1.62 -13.86 11.40
C PRO A 126 -2.35 -12.69 12.07
N GLY A 127 -2.56 -12.75 13.39
CA GLY A 127 -3.17 -11.70 14.20
C GLY A 127 -2.25 -10.49 14.40
N TYR A 128 -0.94 -10.67 14.29
CA TYR A 128 0.02 -9.57 14.41
C TYR A 128 0.14 -8.83 13.08
N LYS A 129 -0.58 -7.71 12.98
CA LYS A 129 -0.69 -6.88 11.76
C LYS A 129 0.49 -5.93 11.59
N SER A 130 0.77 -5.53 10.36
CA SER A 130 1.68 -4.41 10.10
C SER A 130 0.91 -3.11 10.23
N VAL A 131 1.47 -2.11 10.92
CA VAL A 131 0.81 -0.82 11.13
C VAL A 131 1.73 0.29 10.64
N LEU A 132 1.16 1.24 9.93
CA LEU A 132 1.82 2.42 9.40
C LEU A 132 1.06 3.65 9.88
N ARG A 133 1.68 4.44 10.76
CA ARG A 133 1.12 5.73 11.20
C ARG A 133 1.52 6.80 10.20
N ILE A 134 0.54 7.52 9.69
CA ILE A 134 0.72 8.57 8.68
C ILE A 134 0.17 9.86 9.27
N SER A 135 1.05 10.82 9.56
CA SER A 135 0.66 12.16 9.97
C SER A 135 0.47 13.00 8.71
N LEU A 136 -0.79 13.33 8.41
CA LEU A 136 -1.21 13.96 7.16
C LEU A 136 -1.10 15.49 7.20
N THR A 137 -1.29 16.07 8.39
CA THR A 137 -1.21 17.52 8.60
C THR A 137 -0.49 17.82 9.90
N HIS A 138 -0.01 19.05 10.02
CA HIS A 138 0.65 19.60 11.20
C HIS A 138 -0.37 20.42 12.04
N PRO A 139 0.02 20.93 13.22
CA PRO A 139 -0.85 21.81 14.02
C PRO A 139 -1.33 23.06 13.25
N THR A 140 -0.50 23.59 12.35
CA THR A 140 -0.85 24.71 11.48
C THR A 140 -1.13 24.18 10.07
N ILE A 141 -2.33 24.44 9.55
CA ILE A 141 -2.73 24.09 8.18
C ILE A 141 -2.94 25.35 7.33
N PRO A 142 -2.72 25.27 6.01
CA PRO A 142 -3.04 26.38 5.10
C PRO A 142 -4.54 26.71 5.14
N PHE A 143 -4.90 28.00 5.13
CA PHE A 143 -6.29 28.44 5.21
C PHE A 143 -7.16 27.98 4.03
N ASN A 144 -6.54 27.71 2.88
CA ASN A 144 -7.19 27.26 1.66
C ASN A 144 -7.26 25.73 1.54
N LEU A 145 -6.77 24.98 2.54
CA LEU A 145 -6.85 23.53 2.56
C LEU A 145 -8.25 23.10 3.02
N MET A 146 -8.98 22.39 2.16
CA MET A 146 -10.33 21.91 2.46
C MET A 146 -10.41 20.39 2.63
N LYS A 147 -9.59 19.65 1.88
CA LYS A 147 -9.63 18.19 1.82
C LYS A 147 -8.22 17.64 1.69
N VAL A 148 -7.97 16.52 2.36
CA VAL A 148 -6.72 15.76 2.26
C VAL A 148 -7.04 14.38 1.71
N HIS A 149 -6.37 14.00 0.62
CA HIS A 149 -6.47 12.68 0.02
C HIS A 149 -5.29 11.82 0.46
N LEU A 150 -5.57 10.62 0.97
CA LEU A 150 -4.59 9.60 1.31
C LEU A 150 -4.74 8.42 0.36
N MET A 151 -3.62 8.01 -0.21
CA MET A 151 -3.47 6.77 -0.96
C MET A 151 -2.35 5.95 -0.33
N VAL A 152 -2.57 4.65 -0.17
CA VAL A 152 -1.53 3.71 0.28
C VAL A 152 -1.58 2.50 -0.63
N ALA A 153 -0.46 2.19 -1.28
CA ALA A 153 -0.30 1.01 -2.12
C ALA A 153 0.68 0.01 -1.47
N VAL A 154 0.28 -1.25 -1.31
CA VAL A 154 1.13 -2.32 -0.77
C VAL A 154 0.76 -3.67 -1.41
N GLU A 155 1.72 -4.35 -2.00
CA GLU A 155 1.56 -5.71 -2.56
C GLU A 155 0.31 -5.87 -3.46
N GLY A 156 0.12 -4.91 -4.37
CA GLY A 156 -1.00 -4.90 -5.32
C GLY A 156 -2.32 -4.32 -4.76
N ARG A 157 -2.43 -4.08 -3.45
CA ARG A 157 -3.60 -3.44 -2.84
C ARG A 157 -3.48 -1.92 -2.91
N LEU A 158 -4.56 -1.24 -3.28
CA LEU A 158 -4.66 0.21 -3.22
C LEU A 158 -5.75 0.63 -2.24
N PHE A 159 -5.35 1.26 -1.15
CA PHE A 159 -6.24 1.89 -0.20
C PHE A 159 -6.37 3.38 -0.53
N ARG A 160 -7.60 3.89 -0.54
CA ARG A 160 -7.91 5.30 -0.78
C ARG A 160 -8.86 5.82 0.28
N LYS A 161 -8.54 6.97 0.85
CA LYS A 161 -9.42 7.65 1.79
C LYS A 161 -9.22 9.16 1.69
N TRP A 162 -10.27 9.92 1.95
CA TRP A 162 -10.19 11.36 2.05
C TRP A 162 -10.69 11.82 3.42
N PHE A 163 -10.20 12.98 3.83
CA PHE A 163 -10.51 13.61 5.09
C PHE A 163 -10.82 15.09 4.85
N ALA A 164 -11.72 15.67 5.64
CA ALA A 164 -11.81 17.11 5.74
C ALA A 164 -10.51 17.67 6.35
N ALA A 165 -10.11 18.87 5.94
CA ALA A 165 -8.93 19.52 6.49
C ALA A 165 -9.12 19.79 7.99
N ALA A 166 -8.17 19.32 8.79
CA ALA A 166 -8.12 19.53 10.22
C ALA A 166 -6.66 19.58 10.66
N PRO A 167 -6.30 20.33 11.72
CA PRO A 167 -4.97 20.27 12.30
C PRO A 167 -4.71 18.89 12.93
N ASP A 168 -3.43 18.50 13.00
CA ASP A 168 -2.97 17.25 13.62
C ASP A 168 -3.66 15.97 13.10
N LEU A 169 -4.16 16.01 11.86
CA LEU A 169 -4.78 14.87 11.21
C LEU A 169 -3.75 13.75 11.03
N SER A 170 -4.05 12.58 11.58
CA SER A 170 -3.25 11.37 11.43
C SER A 170 -4.12 10.15 11.14
N TYR A 171 -3.55 9.16 10.47
CA TYR A 171 -4.21 7.92 10.08
C TYR A 171 -3.33 6.72 10.38
N TYR A 172 -3.94 5.66 10.90
CA TYR A 172 -3.29 4.37 11.11
C TYR A 172 -3.73 3.42 10.00
N PHE A 173 -2.82 3.16 9.06
CA PHE A 173 -3.02 2.13 8.05
C PHE A 173 -2.61 0.78 8.63
N ILE A 174 -3.49 -0.23 8.51
CA ILE A 174 -3.30 -1.57 9.06
C ILE A 174 -3.29 -2.55 7.90
N TRP A 175 -2.20 -3.32 7.77
CA TRP A 175 -2.03 -4.32 6.73
C TRP A 175 -1.97 -5.72 7.33
N ASP A 176 -2.71 -6.64 6.69
CA ASP A 176 -2.86 -8.03 7.07
C ASP A 176 -1.75 -8.96 6.57
N LYS A 177 -0.71 -8.38 5.95
CA LYS A 177 0.44 -9.12 5.37
C LYS A 177 0.00 -10.03 4.23
N THR A 178 -0.99 -9.58 3.46
CA THR A 178 -1.48 -10.30 2.28
C THR A 178 -1.50 -9.41 1.04
N ASP A 179 -1.32 -10.03 -0.12
CA ASP A 179 -1.38 -9.37 -1.42
C ASP A 179 -2.83 -9.13 -1.87
N VAL A 180 -3.00 -8.54 -3.05
CA VAL A 180 -4.32 -8.29 -3.67
C VAL A 180 -5.16 -9.57 -3.87
N TYR A 181 -4.52 -10.74 -3.96
CA TYR A 181 -5.16 -12.04 -4.12
C TYR A 181 -5.39 -12.79 -2.81
N ASN A 182 -5.24 -12.11 -1.66
CA ASN A 182 -5.33 -12.68 -0.30
C ASN A 182 -4.28 -13.76 0.01
N GLN A 183 -3.18 -13.79 -0.72
CA GLN A 183 -2.05 -14.69 -0.43
C GLN A 183 -1.12 -14.06 0.59
N LYS A 184 -0.51 -14.89 1.44
CA LYS A 184 0.41 -14.40 2.48
C LYS A 184 1.71 -13.90 1.84
N VAL A 185 2.13 -12.70 2.24
CA VAL A 185 3.41 -12.12 1.87
C VAL A 185 4.41 -12.34 3.01
N PHE A 186 5.61 -12.77 2.65
CA PHE A 186 6.68 -13.09 3.60
C PHE A 186 7.82 -12.09 3.49
N GLY A 187 8.50 -11.84 4.61
CA GLY A 187 9.66 -10.94 4.64
C GLY A 187 9.25 -9.46 4.77
N LEU A 188 9.88 -8.61 3.95
CA LEU A 188 9.68 -7.17 3.95
C LEU A 188 8.95 -6.74 2.68
N SER A 189 8.08 -5.74 2.83
CA SER A 189 7.33 -5.13 1.73
C SER A 189 7.46 -3.62 1.80
N GLU A 190 7.40 -2.99 0.63
CA GLU A 190 7.37 -1.53 0.51
C GLU A 190 5.94 -1.04 0.34
N ALA A 191 5.65 0.12 0.92
CA ALA A 191 4.39 0.82 0.76
C ALA A 191 4.63 2.20 0.13
N PHE A 192 3.74 2.60 -0.76
CA PHE A 192 3.80 3.87 -1.50
C PHE A 192 2.59 4.75 -1.19
#